data_AF-A0AAU3T094-F1
#
_entry.id   AF-A0AAU3T094-F1
#
_cell.length_a   1.000
_cell.length_b   1.000
_cell.length_c   1.000
_cell.angle_alpha   90.00
_cell.angle_beta   90.00
_cell.angle_gamma   90.00
#
_symmetry.space_group_name_H-M   'P 1'
#
loop_
_entity.id
_entity.type
_entity.pdbx_description
1 polymer ?
#
loop_
_entity_poly.entity_id
_entity_poly.type
_entity_poly.pdbx_seq_one_letter_code
_entity_poly.pdbx_strand_id
1 'polypeptide(L)'
;MHTSPAAVAAAQWPQAASGETDWLRELAGDDGLTGFMPPALPDAAWVLHSMHQHEVGPTDMPYVAYKRAVLMGGGPEIVPGLDPTEVLTGTVGEHPGPRWHRLRWAELSRRTGDPVTPEEQWPGPYTCFPSLRESGGWPVGIAVPSEGSLNRADWNRLVEILTAHSPQGPDTRCLAYYTPLGQGAEDFDNLHVRAGRLADAKVLYDHPEEEGWTPSNFWAHDRSWVLCTDYDLWATKVAGPAPLVEALLDDAEIEAVRLSEAL
;
A
#
# COMPACT_ATOMS: atom_id res chain seq x y z
N MET A 1 2.62 22.53 25.90
CA MET A 1 3.51 21.57 25.23
C MET A 1 2.66 20.86 24.18
N HIS A 2 3.01 20.95 22.90
CA HIS A 2 2.30 20.21 21.85
C HIS A 2 2.93 18.81 21.77
N THR A 3 2.12 17.78 21.94
CA THR A 3 2.53 16.38 21.76
C THR A 3 2.83 16.14 20.27
N SER A 4 3.96 15.51 19.95
CA SER A 4 4.31 15.20 18.55
C SER A 4 3.38 14.13 17.97
N PRO A 5 3.17 14.08 16.64
CA PRO A 5 2.38 13.03 15.99
C PRO A 5 2.82 11.61 16.37
N ALA A 6 4.14 11.38 16.43
CA ALA A 6 4.72 10.11 16.85
C ALA A 6 4.34 9.71 18.30
N ALA A 7 4.34 10.67 19.23
CA ALA A 7 3.95 10.40 20.61
C ALA A 7 2.43 10.16 20.75
N VAL A 8 1.62 10.79 19.89
CA VAL A 8 0.18 10.51 19.80
C VAL A 8 -0.05 9.08 19.28
N ALA A 9 0.63 8.70 18.19
CA ALA A 9 0.55 7.37 17.60
C ALA A 9 0.88 6.27 18.61
N ALA A 10 2.01 6.40 19.33
CA ALA A 10 2.41 5.42 20.35
C ALA A 10 1.43 5.29 21.51
N ALA A 11 0.79 6.40 21.92
CA ALA A 11 -0.20 6.39 22.98
C ALA A 11 -1.54 5.79 22.54
N GLN A 12 -1.93 5.99 21.28
CA GLN A 12 -3.21 5.52 20.73
C GLN A 12 -3.15 4.07 20.22
N TRP A 13 -1.95 3.59 19.87
CA TRP A 13 -1.69 2.25 19.34
C TRP A 13 -0.59 1.53 20.13
N PRO A 14 -0.83 1.23 21.41
CA PRO A 14 0.09 0.42 22.21
C PRO A 14 0.27 -0.97 21.61
N GLN A 15 1.39 -1.60 21.98
CA GLN A 15 1.67 -2.99 21.63
C GLN A 15 0.61 -3.93 22.22
N ALA A 16 0.20 -4.91 21.41
CA ALA A 16 -0.68 -6.00 21.79
C ALA A 16 0.11 -7.33 21.84
N ALA A 17 -0.52 -8.40 22.30
CA ALA A 17 0.11 -9.71 22.31
C ALA A 17 0.28 -10.25 20.89
N SER A 18 1.43 -10.87 20.59
CA SER A 18 1.69 -11.50 19.27
C SER A 18 0.63 -12.54 18.90
N GLY A 19 0.14 -13.30 19.89
CA GLY A 19 -0.91 -14.32 19.73
C GLY A 19 -2.27 -13.77 19.23
N GLU A 20 -2.46 -12.46 19.18
CA GLU A 20 -3.62 -11.87 18.47
C GLU A 20 -3.63 -12.20 16.97
N THR A 21 -2.51 -12.66 16.40
CA THR A 21 -2.38 -13.12 15.01
C THR A 21 -2.71 -14.61 14.82
N ASP A 22 -2.93 -15.39 15.88
CA ASP A 22 -3.10 -16.86 15.78
C ASP A 22 -4.26 -17.24 14.85
N TRP A 23 -5.36 -16.49 14.91
CA TRP A 23 -6.50 -16.72 14.03
C TRP A 23 -6.21 -16.36 12.57
N LEU A 24 -5.32 -15.40 12.30
CA LEU A 24 -4.89 -15.07 10.93
C LEU A 24 -4.00 -16.19 10.37
N ARG A 25 -3.13 -16.76 11.21
CA ARG A 25 -2.30 -17.93 10.86
C ARG A 25 -3.18 -19.12 10.47
N GLU A 26 -4.22 -19.39 11.25
CA GLU A 26 -5.20 -20.44 10.93
C GLU A 26 -6.01 -20.11 9.67
N LEU A 27 -6.44 -18.85 9.50
CA LEU A 27 -7.27 -18.42 8.37
C LEU A 27 -6.52 -18.43 7.04
N ALA A 28 -5.29 -17.92 7.03
CA ALA A 28 -4.46 -17.81 5.83
C ALA A 28 -3.68 -19.10 5.53
N GLY A 29 -3.44 -19.94 6.54
CA GLY A 29 -2.56 -21.11 6.42
C GLY A 29 -1.10 -20.74 6.20
N ASP A 30 -0.68 -19.55 6.65
CA ASP A 30 0.64 -18.95 6.42
C ASP A 30 1.28 -18.50 7.74
N ASP A 31 2.60 -18.35 7.76
CA ASP A 31 3.36 -17.96 8.94
C ASP A 31 3.33 -16.45 9.24
N GLY A 32 2.92 -15.65 8.26
CA GLY A 32 2.79 -14.20 8.33
C GLY A 32 4.07 -13.45 7.97
N LEU A 33 5.09 -14.13 7.45
CA LEU A 33 6.39 -13.54 7.14
C LEU A 33 6.29 -12.34 6.19
N THR A 34 5.38 -12.35 5.22
CA THR A 34 5.12 -11.21 4.33
C THR A 34 3.80 -10.51 4.62
N GLY A 35 3.00 -11.05 5.54
CA GLY A 35 1.61 -10.67 5.80
C GLY A 35 0.71 -11.92 5.76
N PHE A 36 -0.41 -11.91 6.47
CA PHE A 36 -1.38 -13.00 6.44
C PHE A 36 -2.44 -12.73 5.37
N MET A 37 -2.29 -13.27 4.17
CA MET A 37 -3.29 -13.03 3.12
C MET A 37 -4.61 -13.75 3.44
N PRO A 38 -5.72 -13.02 3.68
CA PRO A 38 -6.99 -13.66 3.99
C PRO A 38 -7.64 -14.25 2.71
N PRO A 39 -8.53 -15.24 2.84
CA PRO A 39 -9.49 -15.56 1.80
C PRO A 39 -10.47 -14.39 1.60
N ALA A 40 -11.29 -14.44 0.57
CA ALA A 40 -12.14 -13.31 0.16
C ALA A 40 -13.37 -13.00 1.06
N LEU A 41 -13.45 -13.33 2.35
CA LEU A 41 -14.74 -13.53 3.03
C LEU A 41 -15.53 -12.27 3.47
N PRO A 42 -16.87 -12.20 3.25
CA PRO A 42 -17.66 -12.87 2.20
C PRO A 42 -17.43 -12.31 0.78
N ASP A 43 -16.82 -11.14 0.65
CA ASP A 43 -16.39 -10.55 -0.61
C ASP A 43 -15.01 -9.90 -0.43
N ALA A 44 -14.27 -9.68 -1.52
CA ALA A 44 -12.98 -8.99 -1.45
C ALA A 44 -12.65 -8.18 -2.70
N ALA A 45 -11.78 -7.20 -2.52
CA ALA A 45 -11.17 -6.45 -3.61
C ALA A 45 -9.68 -6.25 -3.34
N TRP A 46 -8.92 -6.11 -4.43
CA TRP A 46 -7.63 -5.44 -4.39
C TRP A 46 -7.84 -3.93 -4.40
N VAL A 47 -7.32 -3.24 -3.40
CA VAL A 47 -7.08 -1.79 -3.44
C VAL A 47 -5.70 -1.59 -4.07
N LEU A 48 -5.68 -1.04 -5.29
CA LEU A 48 -4.49 -0.85 -6.09
C LEU A 48 -3.73 0.39 -5.60
N HIS A 49 -2.47 0.20 -5.19
CA HIS A 49 -1.66 1.29 -4.66
C HIS A 49 -1.45 2.38 -5.73
N SER A 50 -1.40 3.64 -5.31
CA SER A 50 -1.21 4.77 -6.20
C SER A 50 0.01 4.67 -7.10
N MET A 51 -0.20 4.93 -8.39
CA MET A 51 0.86 5.33 -9.34
C MET A 51 0.71 6.80 -9.67
N HIS A 52 1.82 7.46 -9.99
CA HIS A 52 1.78 8.84 -10.47
C HIS A 52 2.60 8.99 -11.74
N GLN A 53 2.17 9.89 -12.60
CA GLN A 53 2.90 10.27 -13.80
C GLN A 53 3.27 11.74 -13.73
N HIS A 54 4.52 12.04 -14.07
CA HIS A 54 4.98 13.41 -14.20
C HIS A 54 4.36 14.10 -15.42
N GLU A 55 4.18 15.41 -15.38
CA GLU A 55 3.59 16.21 -16.47
C GLU A 55 4.37 16.15 -17.78
N VAL A 56 5.68 15.84 -17.73
CA VAL A 56 6.52 15.61 -18.92
C VAL A 56 6.22 14.26 -19.61
N GLY A 57 5.29 13.48 -19.06
CA GLY A 57 4.78 12.24 -19.63
C GLY A 57 5.56 11.00 -19.16
N PRO A 58 5.06 9.80 -19.49
CA PRO A 58 5.95 8.66 -19.47
C PRO A 58 7.07 8.93 -20.49
N THR A 59 8.30 8.71 -20.07
CA THR A 59 9.50 8.95 -20.88
C THR A 59 10.00 7.63 -21.44
N ASP A 60 10.60 7.63 -22.64
CA ASP A 60 11.27 6.43 -23.15
C ASP A 60 12.52 6.04 -22.33
N MET A 61 12.99 6.93 -21.45
CA MET A 61 14.14 6.67 -20.59
C MET A 61 13.73 5.84 -19.36
N PRO A 62 14.36 4.67 -19.13
CA PRO A 62 14.14 3.89 -17.92
C PRO A 62 14.71 4.57 -16.67
N TYR A 63 14.06 4.39 -15.52
CA TYR A 63 14.48 4.95 -14.23
C TYR A 63 15.94 4.63 -13.89
N VAL A 64 16.38 3.38 -14.10
CA VAL A 64 17.76 2.97 -13.78
C VAL A 64 18.77 3.69 -14.67
N ALA A 65 18.45 3.89 -15.94
CA ALA A 65 19.30 4.64 -16.86
C ALA A 65 19.37 6.12 -16.46
N TYR A 66 18.23 6.72 -16.09
CA TYR A 66 18.16 8.09 -15.62
C TYR A 66 18.97 8.29 -14.33
N LYS A 67 18.74 7.46 -13.31
CA LYS A 67 19.47 7.50 -12.05
C LYS A 67 20.98 7.39 -12.27
N ARG A 68 21.42 6.49 -13.16
CA ARG A 68 22.84 6.36 -13.51
C ARG A 68 23.38 7.64 -14.16
N ALA A 69 22.64 8.24 -15.10
CA ALA A 69 23.06 9.48 -15.76
C ALA A 69 23.20 10.64 -14.76
N VAL A 70 22.26 10.80 -13.82
CA VAL A 70 22.34 11.82 -12.75
C VAL A 70 23.55 11.58 -11.85
N LEU A 71 23.77 10.33 -11.41
CA LEU A 71 24.92 9.99 -10.55
C LEU A 71 26.28 10.22 -11.25
N MET A 72 26.31 10.22 -12.58
CA MET A 72 27.49 10.55 -13.38
C MET A 72 27.67 12.06 -13.60
N GLY A 73 26.88 12.90 -12.93
CA GLY A 73 26.98 14.37 -12.97
C GLY A 73 26.07 15.06 -13.98
N GLY A 74 25.15 14.32 -14.61
CA GLY A 74 24.11 14.93 -15.44
C GLY A 74 23.00 15.58 -14.60
N GLY A 75 22.28 16.50 -15.22
CA GLY A 75 21.23 17.30 -14.60
C GLY A 75 19.90 17.29 -15.37
N PRO A 76 19.11 18.37 -15.29
CA PRO A 76 17.81 18.50 -15.96
C PRO A 76 17.85 18.37 -17.49
N GLU A 77 19.02 18.39 -18.12
CA GLU A 77 19.21 18.18 -19.54
C GLU A 77 19.05 16.72 -19.99
N ILE A 78 19.14 15.75 -19.05
CA ILE A 78 18.96 14.33 -19.36
C ILE A 78 17.54 14.07 -19.88
N VAL A 79 16.54 14.62 -19.19
CA VAL A 79 15.14 14.65 -19.60
C VAL A 79 14.65 16.09 -19.41
N PRO A 80 14.55 16.89 -20.49
CA PRO A 80 14.16 18.29 -20.39
C PRO A 80 12.86 18.49 -19.61
N GLY A 81 12.92 19.32 -18.56
CA GLY A 81 11.77 19.63 -17.72
C GLY A 81 11.54 18.64 -16.56
N LEU A 82 12.35 17.60 -16.40
CA LEU A 82 12.34 16.72 -15.24
C LEU A 82 13.53 17.06 -14.34
N ASP A 83 13.26 17.56 -13.14
CA ASP A 83 14.31 17.83 -12.16
C ASP A 83 14.72 16.50 -11.48
N PRO A 84 16.03 16.14 -11.44
CA PRO A 84 16.49 14.96 -10.71
C PRO A 84 16.03 14.87 -9.25
N THR A 85 15.86 16.01 -8.57
CA THR A 85 15.40 16.05 -7.17
C THR A 85 13.95 15.60 -7.03
N GLU A 86 13.07 15.95 -7.98
CA GLU A 86 11.67 15.53 -8.01
C GLU A 86 11.53 14.00 -8.17
N VAL A 87 12.54 13.33 -8.70
CA VAL A 87 12.54 11.88 -8.95
C VAL A 87 13.31 11.11 -7.87
N LEU A 88 14.43 11.64 -7.39
CA LEU A 88 15.39 10.89 -6.58
C LEU A 88 15.34 11.21 -5.07
N THR A 89 14.64 12.27 -4.67
CA THR A 89 14.62 12.73 -3.26
C THR A 89 13.24 12.72 -2.60
N GLY A 90 12.24 12.11 -3.25
CA GLY A 90 10.90 11.95 -2.68
C GLY A 90 10.89 11.11 -1.40
N THR A 91 9.89 11.34 -0.56
CA THR A 91 9.62 10.50 0.62
C THR A 91 8.75 9.32 0.19
N VAL A 92 9.18 8.10 0.52
CA VAL A 92 8.42 6.87 0.20
C VAL A 92 7.03 6.95 0.82
N GLY A 93 6.01 6.53 0.07
CA GLY A 93 4.62 6.56 0.50
C GLY A 93 4.01 7.97 0.65
N GLU A 94 4.72 9.03 0.26
CA GLU A 94 4.14 10.37 0.13
C GLU A 94 3.87 10.70 -1.35
N HIS A 95 3.02 11.72 -1.58
CA HIS A 95 2.79 12.21 -2.94
C HIS A 95 4.10 12.77 -3.53
N PRO A 96 4.52 12.35 -4.75
CA PRO A 96 5.86 12.64 -5.27
C PRO A 96 6.09 14.12 -5.63
N GLY A 97 5.04 14.92 -5.74
CA GLY A 97 5.12 16.38 -5.87
C GLY A 97 4.03 16.97 -6.77
N PRO A 98 3.90 18.30 -6.86
CA PRO A 98 2.77 18.96 -7.52
C PRO A 98 2.70 18.75 -9.05
N ARG A 99 3.83 18.40 -9.68
CA ARG A 99 3.94 18.13 -11.12
C ARG A 99 3.68 16.66 -11.46
N TRP A 100 3.34 15.87 -10.45
CA TRP A 100 2.94 14.48 -10.58
C TRP A 100 1.42 14.38 -10.43
N HIS A 101 0.79 13.62 -11.30
CA HIS A 101 -0.64 13.41 -11.31
C HIS A 101 -0.95 11.93 -11.13
N ARG A 102 -2.05 11.61 -10.44
CA ARG A 102 -2.50 10.23 -10.27
C ARG A 102 -2.65 9.57 -11.64
N LEU A 103 -1.90 8.50 -11.86
CA LEU A 103 -2.03 7.62 -13.02
C LEU A 103 -2.85 6.41 -12.57
N ARG A 104 -4.06 6.26 -13.12
CA ARG A 104 -4.90 5.10 -12.80
C ARG A 104 -4.34 3.83 -13.45
N TRP A 105 -4.44 2.71 -12.77
CA TRP A 105 -4.07 1.40 -13.31
C TRP A 105 -4.90 1.07 -14.56
N ALA A 106 -6.21 1.30 -14.53
CA ALA A 106 -7.09 1.12 -15.67
C ALA A 106 -6.72 2.04 -16.85
N GLU A 107 -6.18 3.23 -16.58
CA GLU A 107 -5.67 4.10 -17.62
C GLU A 107 -4.40 3.56 -18.25
N LEU A 108 -3.44 3.12 -17.43
CA LEU A 108 -2.20 2.53 -17.93
C LEU A 108 -2.46 1.25 -18.71
N SER A 109 -3.38 0.41 -18.24
CA SER A 109 -3.81 -0.83 -18.90
C SER A 109 -4.36 -0.56 -20.30
N ARG A 110 -5.22 0.47 -20.46
CA ARG A 110 -5.70 0.86 -21.79
C ARG A 110 -4.60 1.34 -22.73
N ARG A 111 -3.56 1.98 -22.20
CA ARG A 111 -2.44 2.51 -23.00
C ARG A 111 -1.51 1.41 -23.48
N THR A 112 -1.21 0.43 -22.64
CA THR A 112 -0.24 -0.63 -22.96
C THR A 112 -0.87 -1.90 -23.52
N GLY A 113 -2.16 -2.13 -23.24
CA GLY A 113 -2.84 -3.39 -23.51
C GLY A 113 -2.57 -4.48 -22.46
N ASP A 114 -1.79 -4.18 -21.42
CA ASP A 114 -1.55 -5.10 -20.30
C ASP A 114 -2.79 -5.17 -19.38
N PRO A 115 -3.04 -6.29 -18.70
CA PRO A 115 -4.11 -6.37 -17.71
C PRO A 115 -3.80 -5.51 -16.46
N VAL A 116 -4.85 -4.94 -15.85
CA VAL A 116 -4.74 -4.23 -14.55
C VAL A 116 -4.21 -5.16 -13.47
N THR A 117 -4.84 -6.33 -13.33
CA THR A 117 -4.34 -7.43 -12.50
C THR A 117 -4.28 -8.67 -13.38
N PRO A 118 -3.11 -9.34 -13.49
CA PRO A 118 -3.02 -10.60 -14.21
C PRO A 118 -3.91 -11.66 -13.52
N GLU A 119 -4.66 -12.43 -14.31
CA GLU A 119 -5.46 -13.54 -13.79
C GLU A 119 -4.55 -14.55 -13.05
N GLU A 120 -5.05 -15.07 -11.93
CA GLU A 120 -4.36 -16.08 -11.10
C GLU A 120 -2.98 -15.64 -10.56
N GLN A 121 -2.69 -14.34 -10.58
CA GLN A 121 -1.43 -13.77 -10.12
C GLN A 121 -1.67 -12.61 -9.15
N TRP A 122 -0.70 -12.43 -8.26
CA TRP A 122 -0.73 -11.38 -7.27
C TRP A 122 -0.24 -10.07 -7.89
N PRO A 123 -0.87 -8.92 -7.59
CA PRO A 123 -0.49 -7.64 -8.15
C PRO A 123 0.82 -7.14 -7.55
N GLY A 124 1.91 -7.25 -8.30
CA GLY A 124 3.24 -6.92 -7.83
C GLY A 124 4.16 -6.36 -8.93
N PRO A 125 5.37 -5.92 -8.54
CA PRO A 125 6.33 -5.26 -9.45
C PRO A 125 6.74 -6.14 -10.64
N TYR A 126 6.66 -7.47 -10.48
CA TYR A 126 7.07 -8.43 -11.49
C TYR A 126 5.94 -8.92 -12.40
N THR A 127 4.69 -8.76 -11.99
CA THR A 127 3.51 -9.32 -12.67
C THR A 127 2.69 -8.26 -13.39
N CYS A 128 2.68 -7.03 -12.88
CA CYS A 128 1.90 -5.92 -13.44
C CYS A 128 2.66 -5.17 -14.54
N PHE A 129 1.95 -4.83 -15.62
CA PHE A 129 2.44 -4.05 -16.77
C PHE A 129 3.78 -4.54 -17.37
N PRO A 130 3.88 -5.82 -17.78
CA PRO A 130 5.14 -6.40 -18.25
C PRO A 130 5.72 -5.68 -19.47
N SER A 131 4.89 -5.08 -20.33
CA SER A 131 5.36 -4.34 -21.51
C SER A 131 6.23 -3.13 -21.17
N LEU A 132 6.09 -2.55 -19.97
CA LEU A 132 6.85 -1.39 -19.52
C LEU A 132 8.19 -1.73 -18.88
N ARG A 133 8.52 -3.03 -18.74
CA ARG A 133 9.74 -3.48 -18.09
C ARG A 133 10.92 -3.72 -19.04
N GLU A 134 10.75 -3.64 -20.36
CA GLU A 134 11.81 -4.02 -21.30
C GLU A 134 13.09 -3.16 -21.16
N SER A 135 14.20 -3.84 -20.84
CA SER A 135 15.61 -3.39 -20.90
C SER A 135 16.12 -2.26 -19.99
N GLY A 136 15.37 -1.85 -18.95
CA GLY A 136 15.93 -0.92 -17.96
C GLY A 136 15.06 -0.55 -16.74
N GLY A 137 13.90 -1.18 -16.58
CA GLY A 137 12.91 -0.83 -15.56
C GLY A 137 11.88 0.18 -16.08
N TRP A 138 11.00 0.63 -15.18
CA TRP A 138 9.90 1.53 -15.50
C TRP A 138 10.37 2.88 -16.08
N PRO A 139 9.59 3.52 -16.98
CA PRO A 139 9.81 4.89 -17.42
C PRO A 139 10.05 5.86 -16.25
N VAL A 140 11.09 6.69 -16.31
CA VAL A 140 11.40 7.63 -15.21
C VAL A 140 10.27 8.63 -14.94
N GLY A 141 9.47 8.96 -15.95
CA GLY A 141 8.27 9.79 -15.81
C GLY A 141 7.08 9.12 -15.09
N ILE A 142 7.21 7.86 -14.64
CA ILE A 142 6.22 7.15 -13.83
C ILE A 142 6.81 6.83 -12.46
N ALA A 143 6.17 7.35 -11.41
CA ALA A 143 6.37 6.91 -10.05
C ALA A 143 5.47 5.70 -9.80
N VAL A 144 6.09 4.54 -9.72
CA VAL A 144 5.42 3.26 -9.45
C VAL A 144 4.89 3.20 -8.00
N PRO A 145 3.98 2.28 -7.69
CA PRO A 145 3.52 2.11 -6.33
C PRO A 145 4.65 1.67 -5.39
N SER A 146 4.49 1.95 -4.10
CA SER A 146 5.37 1.40 -3.07
C SER A 146 5.03 -0.08 -2.86
N GLU A 147 6.05 -0.93 -2.85
CA GLU A 147 5.95 -2.34 -2.46
C GLU A 147 5.60 -2.43 -0.98
N GLY A 148 4.65 -3.29 -0.62
CA GLY A 148 4.33 -3.63 0.77
C GLY A 148 3.63 -2.53 1.60
N SER A 149 3.42 -1.33 1.04
CA SER A 149 2.86 -0.20 1.78
C SER A 149 1.94 0.67 0.92
N LEU A 150 0.80 1.07 1.49
CA LEU A 150 -0.03 2.12 0.91
C LEU A 150 0.65 3.47 1.11
N ASN A 151 0.43 4.40 0.17
CA ASN A 151 0.79 5.78 0.42
C ASN A 151 -0.17 6.40 1.45
N ARG A 152 0.25 7.51 2.08
CA ARG A 152 -0.53 8.16 3.14
C ARG A 152 -1.95 8.54 2.72
N ALA A 153 -2.11 9.02 1.48
CA ALA A 153 -3.42 9.44 0.96
C ALA A 153 -4.39 8.26 0.83
N ASP A 154 -3.93 7.16 0.22
CA ASP A 154 -4.70 5.93 0.06
C ASP A 154 -5.00 5.29 1.44
N TRP A 155 -4.03 5.26 2.36
CA TRP A 155 -4.25 4.78 3.74
C TRP A 155 -5.33 5.60 4.46
N ASN A 156 -5.23 6.93 4.41
CA ASN A 156 -6.20 7.81 5.05
C ASN A 156 -7.60 7.62 4.47
N ARG A 157 -7.71 7.49 3.14
CA ARG A 157 -9.00 7.27 2.47
C ARG A 157 -9.57 5.89 2.81
N LEU A 158 -8.74 4.85 2.82
CA LEU A 158 -9.15 3.51 3.22
C LEU A 158 -9.68 3.48 4.66
N VAL A 159 -9.01 4.15 5.60
CA VAL A 159 -9.49 4.30 6.99
C VAL A 159 -10.87 4.98 7.04
N GLU A 160 -11.14 5.98 6.21
CA GLU A 160 -12.46 6.63 6.14
C GLU A 160 -13.54 5.68 5.64
N ILE A 161 -13.26 4.91 4.61
CA ILE A 161 -14.19 3.90 4.07
C ILE A 161 -14.45 2.82 5.12
N LEU A 162 -13.40 2.27 5.74
CA LEU A 162 -13.54 1.30 6.83
C LEU A 162 -14.36 1.87 7.99
N THR A 163 -14.16 3.15 8.33
CA THR A 163 -14.93 3.83 9.39
C THR A 163 -16.41 3.91 9.04
N ALA A 164 -16.76 4.22 7.79
CA ALA A 164 -18.15 4.29 7.37
C ALA A 164 -18.85 2.92 7.32
N HIS A 165 -18.08 1.84 7.13
CA HIS A 165 -18.60 0.49 6.92
C HIS A 165 -18.39 -0.47 8.10
N SER A 166 -17.77 -0.02 9.19
CA SER A 166 -17.62 -0.83 10.40
C SER A 166 -18.83 -0.67 11.34
N PRO A 167 -19.30 -1.74 12.02
CA PRO A 167 -20.50 -1.69 12.86
C PRO A 167 -20.45 -0.64 13.99
N GLN A 168 -19.27 -0.37 14.54
CA GLN A 168 -19.05 0.64 15.60
C GLN A 168 -18.44 1.94 15.05
N GLY A 169 -18.38 2.06 13.73
CA GLY A 169 -17.77 3.17 13.00
C GLY A 169 -16.40 3.57 13.56
N PRO A 170 -16.22 4.83 14.02
CA PRO A 170 -14.94 5.31 14.54
C PRO A 170 -14.47 4.58 15.81
N ASP A 171 -15.39 4.05 16.62
CA ASP A 171 -15.07 3.37 17.87
C ASP A 171 -14.70 1.89 17.69
N THR A 172 -14.77 1.37 16.46
CA THR A 172 -14.36 0.01 16.12
C THR A 172 -12.96 -0.27 16.64
N ARG A 173 -12.83 -1.26 17.53
CA ARG A 173 -11.52 -1.74 18.00
C ARG A 173 -10.85 -2.48 16.86
N CYS A 174 -9.59 -2.15 16.62
CA CYS A 174 -8.81 -2.72 15.54
C CYS A 174 -7.43 -3.16 16.03
N LEU A 175 -6.83 -4.06 15.27
CA LEU A 175 -5.46 -4.49 15.45
C LEU A 175 -4.68 -4.30 14.14
N ALA A 176 -3.42 -3.94 14.28
CA ALA A 176 -2.48 -3.68 13.20
C ALA A 176 -1.24 -4.56 13.40
N TYR A 177 -0.99 -5.45 12.45
CA TYR A 177 0.20 -6.29 12.42
C TYR A 177 1.18 -5.75 11.38
N TYR A 178 2.46 -5.77 11.73
CA TYR A 178 3.56 -5.38 10.85
C TYR A 178 4.47 -6.57 10.62
N THR A 179 4.75 -6.86 9.36
CA THR A 179 5.66 -7.94 8.98
C THR A 179 7.08 -7.70 9.54
N PRO A 180 7.75 -8.75 10.05
CA PRO A 180 9.15 -8.67 10.44
C PRO A 180 10.07 -8.30 9.27
N LEU A 181 9.70 -8.59 8.01
CA LEU A 181 10.48 -8.18 6.83
C LEU A 181 10.49 -6.66 6.64
N GLY A 182 9.36 -6.00 6.90
CA GLY A 182 9.25 -4.53 6.81
C GLY A 182 9.99 -3.80 7.93
N GLN A 183 10.16 -4.47 9.08
CA GLN A 183 10.85 -3.93 10.25
C GLN A 183 12.32 -4.35 10.37
N GLY A 184 12.85 -5.10 9.39
CA GLY A 184 14.21 -5.64 9.45
C GLY A 184 14.47 -6.52 10.68
N ALA A 185 13.43 -7.18 11.20
CA ALA A 185 13.45 -7.84 12.50
C ALA A 185 14.37 -9.07 12.52
N GLU A 186 15.05 -9.24 13.65
CA GLU A 186 15.86 -10.43 13.97
C GLU A 186 15.03 -11.52 14.69
N ASP A 187 13.80 -11.19 15.11
CA ASP A 187 12.90 -12.04 15.90
C ASP A 187 11.60 -12.30 15.14
N PHE A 188 11.46 -13.52 14.64
CA PHE A 188 10.31 -13.99 13.87
C PHE A 188 9.23 -14.65 14.74
N ASP A 189 9.51 -14.86 16.03
CA ASP A 189 8.60 -15.52 16.96
C ASP A 189 7.72 -14.49 17.70
N ASN A 190 8.23 -13.27 17.90
CA ASN A 190 7.52 -12.17 18.55
C ASN A 190 6.91 -11.20 17.54
N LEU A 191 5.83 -11.64 16.88
CA LEU A 191 5.11 -10.84 15.89
C LEU A 191 4.63 -9.50 16.44
N HIS A 192 4.87 -8.44 15.68
CA HIS A 192 4.61 -7.08 16.10
C HIS A 192 3.18 -6.65 15.81
N VAL A 193 2.39 -6.53 16.88
CA VAL A 193 0.97 -6.20 16.81
C VAL A 193 0.68 -4.98 17.67
N ARG A 194 -0.17 -4.09 17.17
CA ARG A 194 -0.71 -2.95 17.89
C ARG A 194 -2.22 -3.02 17.97
N ALA A 195 -2.80 -2.47 19.02
CA ALA A 195 -4.25 -2.39 19.18
C ALA A 195 -4.69 -0.95 19.44
N GLY A 196 -5.80 -0.55 18.82
CA GLY A 196 -6.30 0.82 18.89
C GLY A 196 -7.74 0.92 18.42
N ARG A 197 -8.21 2.14 18.15
CA ARG A 197 -9.51 2.41 17.55
C ARG A 197 -9.35 2.86 16.11
N LEU A 198 -10.33 2.53 15.29
CA LEU A 198 -10.34 2.88 13.87
C LEU A 198 -10.25 4.40 13.63
N ALA A 199 -10.88 5.23 14.48
CA ALA A 199 -10.76 6.69 14.42
C ALA A 199 -9.32 7.21 14.48
N ASP A 200 -8.45 6.46 15.16
CA ASP A 200 -7.06 6.79 15.39
C ASP A 200 -6.13 6.09 14.38
N ALA A 201 -6.65 5.31 13.42
CA ALA A 201 -5.80 4.49 12.53
C ALA A 201 -4.93 5.33 11.58
N LYS A 202 -5.34 6.55 11.24
CA LYS A 202 -4.54 7.44 10.37
C LYS A 202 -3.16 7.75 10.96
N VAL A 203 -3.04 7.82 12.29
CA VAL A 203 -1.76 8.15 12.94
C VAL A 203 -0.77 6.99 12.97
N LEU A 204 -1.19 5.76 12.62
CA LEU A 204 -0.28 4.62 12.48
C LEU A 204 0.83 4.88 11.46
N TYR A 205 0.55 5.67 10.43
CA TYR A 205 1.53 6.07 9.42
C TYR A 205 2.73 6.83 10.02
N ASP A 206 2.51 7.56 11.12
CA ASP A 206 3.54 8.35 11.81
C ASP A 206 4.07 7.65 13.07
N HIS A 207 3.77 6.36 13.23
CA HIS A 207 4.18 5.62 14.41
C HIS A 207 5.72 5.45 14.42
N PRO A 208 6.42 5.86 15.51
CA PRO A 208 7.88 5.99 15.52
C PRO A 208 8.63 4.66 15.36
N GLU A 209 7.99 3.55 15.68
CA GLU A 209 8.55 2.19 15.60
C GLU A 209 8.20 1.46 14.29
N GLU A 210 7.42 2.08 13.39
CA GLU A 210 6.96 1.42 12.14
C GLU A 210 7.66 1.95 10.88
N GLU A 211 8.69 2.79 11.03
CA GLU A 211 9.55 3.27 9.96
C GLU A 211 8.83 3.83 8.70
N GLY A 212 7.59 4.32 8.86
CA GLY A 212 6.78 4.85 7.76
C GLY A 212 6.01 3.81 6.94
N TRP A 213 5.97 2.56 7.40
CA TRP A 213 5.15 1.49 6.81
C TRP A 213 3.70 1.58 7.27
N THR A 214 2.77 1.25 6.38
CA THR A 214 1.41 0.89 6.78
C THR A 214 1.38 -0.55 7.32
N PRO A 215 0.38 -0.91 8.16
CA PRO A 215 0.26 -2.29 8.64
C PRO A 215 0.18 -3.30 7.48
N SER A 216 0.92 -4.41 7.60
CA SER A 216 0.81 -5.54 6.68
C SER A 216 -0.55 -6.22 6.81
N ASN A 217 -1.07 -6.32 8.03
CA ASN A 217 -2.48 -6.65 8.24
C ASN A 217 -3.16 -5.63 9.14
N PHE A 218 -4.42 -5.34 8.85
CA PHE A 218 -5.27 -4.52 9.69
C PHE A 218 -6.66 -5.13 9.73
N TRP A 219 -7.24 -5.29 10.92
CA TRP A 219 -8.55 -5.94 11.04
C TRP A 219 -9.38 -5.35 12.18
N ALA A 220 -10.70 -5.44 12.03
CA ALA A 220 -11.61 -5.19 13.13
C ALA A 220 -11.52 -6.35 14.15
N HIS A 221 -11.55 -6.03 15.44
CA HIS A 221 -11.44 -7.03 16.50
C HIS A 221 -12.56 -8.09 16.46
N ASP A 222 -13.73 -7.73 15.93
CA ASP A 222 -14.84 -8.67 15.69
C ASP A 222 -14.67 -9.55 14.44
N ARG A 223 -13.56 -9.35 13.70
CA ARG A 223 -13.18 -10.06 12.48
C ARG A 223 -14.18 -9.89 11.35
N SER A 224 -14.99 -8.83 11.38
CA SER A 224 -15.95 -8.52 10.32
C SER A 224 -15.29 -8.18 8.99
N TRP A 225 -14.06 -7.65 9.02
CA TRP A 225 -13.21 -7.41 7.87
C TRP A 225 -11.73 -7.53 8.27
N VAL A 226 -10.89 -7.80 7.28
CA VAL A 226 -9.44 -7.86 7.38
C VAL A 226 -8.82 -7.38 6.07
N LEU A 227 -7.74 -6.63 6.16
CA LEU A 227 -6.88 -6.34 5.02
C LEU A 227 -5.51 -6.99 5.16
N CYS A 228 -4.88 -7.22 4.01
CA CYS A 228 -3.49 -7.64 3.91
C CYS A 228 -2.79 -6.89 2.77
N THR A 229 -1.68 -6.24 3.09
CA THR A 229 -0.68 -5.80 2.13
C THR A 229 0.53 -6.70 2.32
N ASP A 230 0.70 -7.64 1.40
CA ASP A 230 1.90 -8.46 1.40
C ASP A 230 3.11 -7.61 0.97
N TYR A 231 4.25 -7.89 1.60
CA TYR A 231 5.51 -7.15 1.44
C TYR A 231 5.94 -6.94 -0.02
N ASP A 232 5.70 -7.91 -0.90
CA ASP A 232 6.13 -7.85 -2.30
C ASP A 232 5.04 -7.30 -3.26
N LEU A 233 3.90 -6.83 -2.73
CA LEU A 233 2.76 -6.42 -3.56
C LEU A 233 2.60 -4.91 -3.72
N TRP A 234 1.92 -4.57 -4.81
CA TRP A 234 1.45 -3.23 -5.16
C TRP A 234 -0.06 -3.06 -4.98
N ALA A 235 -0.67 -3.93 -4.19
CA ALA A 235 -2.06 -3.80 -3.80
C ALA A 235 -2.31 -4.38 -2.40
N THR A 236 -3.34 -3.85 -1.74
CA THR A 236 -3.87 -4.35 -0.47
C THR A 236 -5.13 -5.16 -0.74
N LYS A 237 -5.19 -6.43 -0.33
CA LYS A 237 -6.45 -7.19 -0.32
C LYS A 237 -7.29 -6.68 0.83
N VAL A 238 -8.54 -6.32 0.59
CA VAL A 238 -9.52 -6.03 1.62
C VAL A 238 -10.62 -7.07 1.51
N ALA A 239 -10.77 -7.90 2.54
CA ALA A 239 -11.81 -8.91 2.65
C ALA A 239 -12.83 -8.50 3.72
N GLY A 240 -14.11 -8.58 3.40
CA GLY A 240 -15.17 -8.17 4.30
C GLY A 240 -16.56 -8.19 3.65
N PRO A 241 -17.55 -7.53 4.27
CA PRO A 241 -18.93 -7.56 3.80
C PRO A 241 -19.06 -6.91 2.42
N ALA A 242 -19.95 -7.42 1.57
CA ALA A 242 -20.18 -6.86 0.23
C ALA A 242 -20.39 -5.33 0.22
N PRO A 243 -21.13 -4.70 1.16
CA PRO A 243 -21.24 -3.24 1.20
C PRO A 243 -19.91 -2.49 1.37
N LEU A 244 -18.94 -3.08 2.09
CA LEU A 244 -17.59 -2.52 2.19
C LEU A 244 -16.88 -2.63 0.84
N VAL A 245 -16.95 -3.79 0.20
CA VAL A 245 -16.28 -4.01 -1.09
C VAL A 245 -16.85 -3.11 -2.19
N GLU A 246 -18.18 -2.97 -2.28
CA GLU A 246 -18.80 -2.03 -3.24
C GLU A 246 -18.34 -0.58 -2.99
N ALA A 247 -18.21 -0.17 -1.73
CA ALA A 247 -17.70 1.17 -1.41
C ALA A 247 -16.24 1.38 -1.84
N LEU A 248 -15.41 0.34 -1.85
CA LEU A 248 -14.05 0.42 -2.40
C LEU A 248 -14.06 0.55 -3.93
N LEU A 249 -14.94 -0.18 -4.61
CA LEU A 249 -15.06 -0.18 -6.06
C LEU A 249 -15.61 1.14 -6.61
N ASP A 250 -16.54 1.76 -5.88
CA ASP A 250 -17.20 3.02 -6.24
C ASP A 250 -16.41 4.27 -5.79
N ASP A 251 -15.32 4.11 -5.05
CA ASP A 251 -14.56 5.25 -4.54
C ASP A 251 -13.81 5.98 -5.66
N ALA A 252 -13.86 7.31 -5.63
CA ALA A 252 -13.25 8.15 -6.64
C ALA A 252 -11.78 8.50 -6.34
N GLU A 253 -11.24 8.18 -5.18
CA GLU A 253 -9.87 8.52 -4.76
C GLU A 253 -8.97 7.28 -4.80
N ILE A 254 -9.39 6.17 -4.20
CA ILE A 254 -8.72 4.87 -4.35
C ILE A 254 -9.15 4.19 -5.65
N GLU A 255 -8.35 3.24 -6.13
CA GLU A 255 -8.70 2.40 -7.28
C GLU A 255 -8.78 0.96 -6.80
N ALA A 256 -9.88 0.26 -7.09
CA ALA A 256 -10.06 -1.09 -6.63
C ALA A 256 -10.59 -2.01 -7.74
N VAL A 257 -10.26 -3.29 -7.62
CA VAL A 257 -10.79 -4.36 -8.48
C VAL A 257 -11.30 -5.50 -7.61
N ARG A 258 -12.53 -5.94 -7.87
CA ARG A 258 -13.14 -7.05 -7.14
C ARG A 258 -12.40 -8.34 -7.46
N LEU A 259 -12.17 -9.15 -6.43
CA LEU A 259 -11.65 -10.50 -6.58
C LEU A 259 -12.78 -11.47 -6.91
N SER A 260 -12.59 -12.29 -7.94
CA SER A 260 -13.41 -13.50 -8.12
C SER A 260 -13.06 -14.52 -7.04
N GLU A 261 -14.00 -15.42 -6.70
CA GLU A 261 -13.89 -16.45 -5.65
C GLU A 261 -12.66 -17.39 -5.71
N ALA A 262 -11.81 -17.27 -6.73
CA ALA A 262 -10.69 -18.17 -7.01
C ALA A 262 -9.35 -17.81 -6.34
N LEU A 263 -9.27 -16.79 -5.47
CA LEU A 263 -8.03 -16.38 -4.77
C LEU A 263 -8.22 -16.07 -3.28
#